data_AF-A0A660QX15-F1
#
_entry.id   AF-A0A660QX15-F1
#
_cell.length_a   1.000
_cell.length_b   1.000
_cell.length_c   1.000
_cell.angle_alpha   90.00
_cell.angle_beta   90.00
_cell.angle_gamma   90.00
#
_symmetry.space_group_name_H-M   'P 1'
#
loop_
_entity.id
_entity.type
_entity.pdbx_description
1 polymer ?
#
loop_
_entity_poly.entity_id
_entity_poly.type
_entity_poly.pdbx_seq_one_letter_code
_entity_poly.pdbx_strand_id
1 'polypeptide(L)' 'GAIEFIHNSILKLRDAGVGILLISMELEEIFTLSDRIIVMYEGEIMGEVLPQETTIEEVGLLMAGHRLEEVRGHVS' A
#
# COMPACT_ATOMS: atom_id res chain seq x y z
N GLY A 1 14.17 -0.94 -17.36
CA GLY A 1 13.21 -0.45 -18.39
C GLY A 1 12.66 0.93 -18.05
N ALA A 2 11.73 1.49 -18.83
CA ALA A 2 11.15 2.83 -18.54
C ALA A 2 10.38 2.88 -17.20
N ILE A 3 9.68 1.80 -16.85
CA ILE A 3 8.98 1.64 -15.56
C ILE A 3 9.98 1.65 -14.40
N GLU A 4 11.01 0.82 -14.48
CA GLU A 4 12.08 0.75 -13.48
C GLU A 4 12.79 2.09 -13.29
N PHE A 5 12.95 2.88 -14.35
CA PHE A 5 13.49 4.25 -14.24
C PHE A 5 12.57 5.16 -13.41
N ILE A 6 11.26 5.07 -13.60
CA ILE A 6 10.28 5.84 -12.82
C ILE A 6 10.30 5.39 -11.36
N HIS A 7 10.28 4.09 -11.09
CA HIS A 7 10.33 3.53 -9.73
C HIS A 7 11.58 4.01 -8.98
N ASN A 8 12.75 3.91 -9.61
CA ASN A 8 14.00 4.40 -9.04
C ASN A 8 13.99 5.92 -8.79
N SER A 9 13.29 6.69 -9.62
CA SER A 9 13.14 8.13 -9.42
C SER A 9 12.24 8.46 -8.22
N ILE A 10 11.15 7.70 -8.05
CA ILE A 10 10.26 7.81 -6.89
C ILE A 10 11.03 7.50 -5.60
N LEU A 11 11.78 6.39 -5.57
CA LEU A 11 12.59 6.00 -4.40
C LEU A 11 13.61 7.10 -4.04
N LYS A 12 14.32 7.66 -5.02
CA LYS A 12 15.29 8.75 -4.78
C LYS A 12 14.63 10.00 -4.20
N LEU A 13 13.44 10.36 -4.67
CA LEU A 13 12.70 11.53 -4.16
C LEU A 13 12.23 11.28 -2.72
N ARG A 14 11.68 10.10 -2.44
CA ARG A 14 11.30 9.67 -1.10
C ARG A 14 12.50 9.72 -0.14
N ASP A 15 13.63 9.14 -0.54
CA ASP A 15 14.85 9.10 0.27
C ASP A 15 15.46 10.50 0.48
N ALA A 16 15.14 11.46 -0.41
CA ALA A 16 15.47 12.88 -0.25
C ALA A 16 14.48 13.65 0.65
N GLY A 17 13.50 12.96 1.26
CA GLY A 17 12.50 13.55 2.16
C GLY A 17 11.32 14.21 1.45
N VAL A 18 11.11 13.96 0.15
CA VAL A 18 9.96 14.48 -0.59
C VAL A 18 8.72 13.63 -0.29
N GLY A 19 7.61 14.27 0.08
CA GLY A 19 6.32 13.59 0.23
C GLY A 19 5.72 13.23 -1.13
N ILE A 20 5.36 11.95 -1.32
CA ILE A 20 4.77 11.42 -2.55
C ILE A 20 3.44 10.75 -2.23
N LEU A 21 2.39 11.11 -2.96
CA LEU A 21 1.13 10.37 -2.97
C LEU A 21 1.12 9.48 -4.22
N LEU A 22 1.33 8.19 -4.01
CA LEU A 22 1.24 7.17 -5.05
C LEU A 22 -0.15 6.52 -5.01
N ILE A 23 -0.82 6.45 -6.16
CA ILE A 23 -2.08 5.74 -6.33
C ILE A 23 -1.86 4.67 -7.39
N SER A 24 -2.01 3.41 -6.99
CA SER A 24 -1.84 2.26 -7.87
C SER A 24 -2.82 1.15 -7.45
N MET A 25 -3.00 0.18 -8.34
CA MET A 25 -3.70 -1.09 -8.06
C MET A 25 -2.73 -2.28 -8.13
N GLU A 26 -1.48 -2.04 -8.53
CA GLU A 26 -0.44 -3.05 -8.63
C GLU A 26 0.23 -3.23 -7.27
N LEU A 27 -0.08 -4.33 -6.59
CA LEU A 27 0.39 -4.58 -5.23
C LEU A 27 1.91 -4.61 -5.12
N GLU A 28 2.63 -5.17 -6.11
CA GLU A 28 4.10 -5.19 -6.11
C GLU A 28 4.70 -3.77 -6.06
N GLU A 29 4.13 -2.82 -6.81
CA GLU A 29 4.55 -1.42 -6.81
C GLU A 29 4.26 -0.78 -5.44
N ILE A 30 3.05 -0.97 -4.92
CA ILE A 30 2.62 -0.40 -3.64
C ILE A 30 3.56 -0.85 -2.51
N PHE A 31 3.86 -2.15 -2.43
CA PHE A 31 4.73 -2.71 -1.39
C PHE A 31 6.19 -2.28 -1.55
N THR A 32 6.65 -2.05 -2.79
CA THR A 32 8.04 -1.67 -3.06
C THR A 32 8.30 -0.18 -2.82
N LEU A 33 7.36 0.69 -3.19
CA LEU A 33 7.57 2.14 -3.24
C LEU A 33 7.05 2.88 -2.02
N SER A 34 6.07 2.33 -1.29
CA SER A 34 5.37 3.05 -0.23
C SER A 34 5.99 2.84 1.14
N ASP A 35 5.98 3.88 1.98
CA ASP A 35 6.30 3.76 3.41
C ASP A 35 5.08 3.32 4.23
N ARG A 36 3.88 3.72 3.80
CA ARG A 36 2.57 3.42 4.39
C ARG A 36 1.58 3.15 3.27
N ILE A 37 0.65 2.25 3.51
CA ILE A 37 -0.40 1.90 2.54
C ILE A 37 -1.75 2.22 3.18
N ILE A 38 -2.53 3.06 2.52
CA ILE A 38 -3.92 3.34 2.88
C ILE A 38 -4.80 2.73 1.80
N VAL A 39 -5.70 1.82 2.19
CA VAL A 39 -6.59 1.15 1.24
C VAL A 39 -7.96 1.79 1.29
N MET A 40 -8.50 2.12 0.12
CA MET A 40 -9.83 2.71 -0.04
C MET A 40 -10.73 1.79 -0.87
N TYR A 41 -11.98 1.64 -0.46
CA TYR A 41 -13.02 0.91 -1.18
C TYR A 41 -14.34 1.69 -1.08
N GLU A 42 -15.02 1.88 -2.22
CA GLU A 42 -16.28 2.63 -2.32
C GLU A 42 -16.29 4.01 -1.60
N GLY A 43 -15.16 4.71 -1.63
CA GLY A 43 -15.01 6.05 -1.01
C GLY A 43 -14.70 6.03 0.49
N GLU A 44 -14.58 4.85 1.09
CA GLU A 44 -14.27 4.65 2.51
C GLU A 44 -12.85 4.13 2.70
N ILE A 45 -12.19 4.56 3.78
CA ILE A 45 -10.88 4.02 4.17
C ILE A 45 -11.11 2.69 4.91
N MET A 46 -10.52 1.63 4.38
CA MET A 46 -10.65 0.28 4.90
C MET A 46 -9.61 -0.04 5.98
N GLY A 47 -8.44 0.61 5.87
CA GLY A 47 -7.37 0.49 6.84
C GLY A 47 -6.10 1.17 6.37
N GLU A 48 -5.18 1.30 7.32
CA GLU A 48 -3.80 1.72 7.08
C GLU A 48 -2.85 0.66 7.62
N VAL A 49 -1.86 0.29 6.80
CA VAL A 49 -0.87 -0.72 7.14
C VAL A 49 0.54 -0.27 6.74
N LEU A 50 1.53 -0.81 7.46
CA LEU A 50 2.93 -0.72 7.05
C LEU A 50 3.26 -1.93 6.16
N PRO A 51 3.95 -1.75 5.01
CA PRO A 51 4.30 -2.85 4.11
C PRO A 51 5.07 -3.98 4.81
N GLN A 52 5.83 -3.67 5.86
CA GLN A 52 6.63 -4.64 6.63
C GLN A 52 5.82 -5.40 7.69
N GLU A 53 4.59 -4.96 7.98
CA GLU A 53 3.72 -5.51 9.03
C GLU A 53 2.41 -6.08 8.46
N THR A 54 2.34 -6.26 7.14
CA THR A 54 1.14 -6.73 6.45
C THR A 54 1.49 -7.71 5.34
N THR A 55 0.47 -8.34 4.76
CA THR A 55 0.64 -9.24 3.62
C THR A 55 -0.18 -8.78 2.42
N ILE A 56 0.17 -9.29 1.24
CA ILE A 56 -0.57 -9.03 -0.01
C ILE A 56 -2.02 -9.49 0.16
N GLU A 57 -2.26 -10.59 0.86
CA GLU A 57 -3.58 -11.12 1.15
C GLU A 57 -4.39 -10.18 2.06
N GLU A 58 -3.80 -9.64 3.14
CA GLU A 58 -4.47 -8.66 4.00
C GLU A 58 -4.88 -7.43 3.18
N VAL A 59 -3.95 -6.86 2.41
CA VAL A 59 -4.23 -5.70 1.55
C VAL A 59 -5.30 -6.03 0.50
N GLY A 60 -5.25 -7.24 -0.08
CA GLY A 60 -6.27 -7.71 -1.01
C GLY A 60 -7.67 -7.82 -0.39
N LEU A 61 -7.77 -8.27 0.86
CA LEU A 61 -9.04 -8.28 1.61
C LEU A 61 -9.54 -6.85 1.87
N LEU A 62 -8.65 -5.92 2.22
CA LEU A 62 -9.03 -4.51 2.35
C LEU A 62 -9.56 -3.94 1.03
N MET A 63 -8.90 -4.26 -0.09
CA MET A 63 -9.35 -3.86 -1.44
C MET A 63 -10.68 -4.48 -1.84
N ALA A 64 -11.07 -5.60 -1.22
CA ALA A 64 -12.36 -6.26 -1.41
C ALA A 64 -13.46 -5.71 -0.47
N GLY A 65 -13.16 -4.69 0.35
CA GLY A 65 -14.13 -4.04 1.23
C GLY A 65 -14.19 -4.59 2.66
N HIS A 66 -13.22 -5.38 3.10
CA HIS A 66 -13.08 -5.76 4.51
C HIS A 66 -12.33 -4.69 5.31
N ARG A 67 -12.72 -4.43 6.56
CA ARG A 67 -11.98 -3.50 7.43
C ARG A 67 -10.78 -4.19 8.08
N LEU A 68 -9.70 -3.45 8.34
CA LEU A 68 -8.47 -4.00 8.94
C LEU A 68 -8.72 -4.69 10.29
N GLU A 69 -9.61 -4.12 11.10
CA GLU A 69 -10.02 -4.70 12.38
C GLU A 69 -10.67 -6.09 12.20
N GLU A 70 -11.47 -6.27 11.15
CA GLU A 70 -12.08 -7.55 10.80
C GLU A 70 -11.01 -8.54 10.34
N VAL A 71 -10.13 -8.14 9.42
CA VAL A 71 -9.08 -9.01 8.86
C VAL A 71 -8.15 -9.54 9.96
N ARG A 72 -7.70 -8.68 10.87
CA ARG A 72 -6.79 -9.06 11.98
C ARG A 72 -7.51 -9.66 13.18
N GLY A 73 -8.79 -9.32 13.38
CA GLY A 73 -9.62 -9.84 14.46
C GLY A 73 -9.99 -11.32 14.33
N HIS A 74 -9.81 -11.92 13.14
CA HIS A 74 -10.02 -13.36 12.92
C HIS A 74 -8.83 -14.25 13.35
N VAL A 75 -7.81 -13.69 14.02
CA VAL A 75 -6.81 -14.48 14.74
C VAL A 75 -7.37 -14.83 16.13
N SER A 76 -8.25 -15.84 16.20
CA SER A 76 -8.68 -16.51 17.44
C SER A 76 -8.95 -17.98 17.16
#